data_AF-A0A2V2FPA0-F1
#
_entry.id   AF-A0A2V2FPA0-F1
#
_cell.length_a   1.000
_cell.length_b   1.000
_cell.length_c   1.000
_cell.angle_alpha   90.00
_cell.angle_beta   90.00
_cell.angle_gamma   90.00
#
_symmetry.space_group_name_H-M   'P 1'
#
loop_
_entity.id
_entity.type
_entity.pdbx_description
1 polymer ?
#
loop_
_entity_poly.entity_id
_entity_poly.type
_entity_poly.pdbx_seq_one_letter_code
_entity_poly.pdbx_strand_id
1 'polypeptide(L)'
;MRGRNITETELNKVQKMIDSGMADADIAYCMDFSEKTIERIRTGKHILQIRKMVAETVNAATNVSVTERKNEDAFIGAILANQREIIELLNELVTTWRA
;
A
#
# COMPACT_ATOMS: atom_id res chain seq x y z
N MET A 1 30.04 0.96 -5.49
CA MET A 1 29.16 2.13 -5.24
C MET A 1 28.16 1.75 -4.16
N ARG A 2 27.99 2.55 -3.10
CA ARG A 2 26.94 2.31 -2.09
C ARG A 2 25.62 2.87 -2.66
N GLY A 3 24.59 2.04 -2.73
CA GLY A 3 23.27 2.46 -3.22
C GLY A 3 22.60 3.46 -2.27
N ARG A 4 21.62 4.21 -2.78
CA ARG A 4 20.75 5.10 -1.98
C ARG A 4 19.94 4.27 -0.97
N ASN A 5 19.82 4.78 0.24
CA ASN A 5 18.91 4.22 1.24
C ASN A 5 17.46 4.53 0.84
N ILE A 6 16.60 3.52 0.89
CA ILE A 6 15.17 3.67 0.62
C ILE A 6 14.50 4.07 1.93
N THR A 7 13.78 5.18 1.92
CA THR A 7 13.00 5.64 3.07
C THR A 7 11.72 4.83 3.23
N GLU A 8 11.16 4.80 4.44
CA GLU A 8 9.88 4.13 4.71
C GLU A 8 8.74 4.72 3.87
N THR A 9 8.73 6.04 3.65
CA THR A 9 7.74 6.70 2.79
C THR A 9 7.84 6.25 1.33
N GLU A 10 9.05 6.10 0.80
CA GLU A 10 9.27 5.59 -0.56
C GLU A 10 8.87 4.13 -0.68
N LEU A 11 9.19 3.32 0.32
CA LEU A 11 8.80 1.92 0.37
C LEU A 11 7.28 1.76 0.36
N ASN A 12 6.57 2.55 1.17
CA ASN A 12 5.11 2.54 1.22
C ASN A 12 4.49 2.96 -0.11
N LYS A 13 5.09 3.90 -0.84
CA LYS A 13 4.64 4.29 -2.18
C LYS A 13 4.83 3.16 -3.20
N VAL A 14 6.00 2.52 -3.21
CA VAL A 14 6.28 1.37 -4.09
C VAL A 14 5.30 0.23 -3.78
N GLN A 15 5.05 -0.07 -2.51
CA GLN A 15 4.12 -1.14 -2.12
C GLN A 15 2.71 -0.88 -2.64
N LYS A 16 2.20 0.35 -2.52
CA LYS A 16 0.89 0.73 -3.09
C LYS A 16 0.82 0.55 -4.60
N MET A 17 1.90 0.86 -5.32
CA MET A 17 1.96 0.67 -6.78
C MET A 17 2.02 -0.82 -7.17
N ILE A 18 2.72 -1.63 -6.38
CA ILE A 18 2.73 -3.10 -6.53
C ILE A 18 1.32 -3.65 -6.31
N ASP A 19 0.66 -3.22 -5.24
CA ASP A 19 -0.69 -3.67 -4.87
C ASP A 19 -1.75 -3.26 -5.90
N SER A 20 -1.53 -2.14 -6.61
CA SER A 20 -2.37 -1.73 -7.74
C SER A 20 -2.10 -2.50 -9.04
N GLY A 21 -1.18 -3.47 -9.03
CA GLY A 21 -0.86 -4.32 -10.18
C GLY A 21 0.06 -3.68 -11.22
N MET A 22 0.78 -2.60 -10.87
CA MET A 22 1.70 -1.93 -11.79
C MET A 22 2.94 -2.80 -12.06
N ALA A 23 3.47 -2.73 -13.28
CA ALA A 23 4.65 -3.48 -13.69
C ALA A 23 5.94 -2.86 -13.09
N ASP A 24 6.95 -3.69 -12.83
CA ASP A 24 8.16 -3.26 -12.14
C ASP A 24 8.94 -2.15 -12.91
N ALA A 25 8.92 -2.19 -14.24
CA ALA A 25 9.54 -1.17 -15.10
C ALA A 25 8.87 0.20 -14.96
N ASP A 26 7.54 0.24 -14.88
CA ASP A 26 6.78 1.48 -14.73
C ASP A 26 7.01 2.08 -13.34
N ILE A 27 7.01 1.24 -12.30
CA ILE A 27 7.31 1.66 -10.93
C ILE A 27 8.74 2.20 -10.84
N ALA A 28 9.70 1.51 -11.46
CA ALA A 28 11.10 1.93 -11.51
C ALA A 28 11.25 3.31 -12.14
N TYR A 29 10.55 3.55 -13.26
CA TYR A 29 10.51 4.86 -13.91
C TYR A 29 9.86 5.94 -13.03
N CYS A 30 8.69 5.66 -12.44
CA CYS A 30 7.98 6.63 -11.60
C CYS A 30 8.72 6.99 -10.31
N MET A 31 9.48 6.05 -9.74
CA MET A 31 10.16 6.22 -8.45
C MET A 31 11.65 6.56 -8.58
N ASP A 32 12.17 6.65 -9.80
CA ASP A 32 13.60 6.82 -10.08
C ASP A 32 14.46 5.75 -9.36
N PHE A 33 14.01 4.49 -9.47
CA PHE A 33 14.69 3.33 -8.91
C PHE A 33 15.08 2.36 -10.03
N SER A 34 16.04 1.47 -9.74
CA SER A 34 16.31 0.36 -10.64
C SER A 34 15.20 -0.69 -10.56
N GLU A 35 14.88 -1.35 -11.66
CA GLU A 35 13.93 -2.48 -11.69
C GLU A 35 14.28 -3.55 -10.65
N LYS A 36 15.57 -3.83 -10.48
CA LYS A 36 16.09 -4.77 -9.47
C LYS A 36 15.78 -4.32 -8.03
N THR A 37 15.66 -3.02 -7.79
CA THR A 37 15.20 -2.49 -6.50
C THR A 37 13.72 -2.81 -6.28
N ILE A 38 12.89 -2.61 -7.30
CA ILE A 38 11.45 -2.93 -7.23
C ILE A 38 11.23 -4.44 -7.04
N GLU A 39 11.95 -5.27 -7.78
CA GLU A 39 11.94 -6.74 -7.62
C GLU A 39 12.28 -7.16 -6.17
N ARG A 40 13.28 -6.53 -5.55
CA ARG A 40 13.64 -6.78 -4.14
C ARG A 40 12.57 -6.31 -3.17
N ILE A 41 11.86 -5.23 -3.49
CA ILE A 41 10.74 -4.75 -2.67
C ILE A 41 9.60 -5.78 -2.74
N ARG A 42 9.19 -6.16 -3.95
CA ARG A 42 8.14 -7.15 -4.23
C ARG A 42 8.41 -8.51 -3.58
N THR A 43 9.67 -8.96 -3.58
CA THR A 43 10.08 -10.24 -2.98
C THR A 43 10.41 -10.16 -1.48
N GLY A 44 10.22 -9.01 -0.83
CA GLY A 44 10.50 -8.82 0.60
C GLY A 44 12.00 -8.76 0.97
N LYS A 45 12.91 -8.81 -0.01
CA LYS A 45 14.37 -8.79 0.19
C LYS A 45 14.92 -7.39 0.54
N HIS A 46 14.09 -6.35 0.45
CA HIS A 46 14.44 -4.96 0.77
C HIS A 46 14.67 -4.71 2.28
N ILE A 47 14.12 -5.53 3.17
CA ILE A 47 14.23 -5.41 4.64
C ILE A 47 15.71 -5.44 5.11
N LEU A 48 16.57 -6.11 4.37
CA LEU A 48 18.02 -6.17 4.62
C LEU A 48 18.74 -4.84 4.37
N GLN A 49 18.15 -3.91 3.61
CA GLN A 49 18.72 -2.60 3.31
C GLN A 49 18.24 -1.49 4.26
N ILE A 50 17.08 -1.65 4.91
CA ILE A 50 16.54 -0.66 5.85
C ILE A 50 17.38 -0.61 7.13
N ARG A 51 17.94 -1.75 7.56
CA ARG A 51 18.75 -1.84 8.79
C ARG A 51 20.20 -1.39 8.60
N LYS A 52 20.42 -0.07 8.44
CA LYS A 52 21.66 0.58 8.90
C LYS A 52 21.60 2.11 9.04
N MET A 53 20.49 2.68 9.52
CA MET A 53 20.53 4.06 10.02
C MET A 53 20.08 4.13 11.49
N VAL A 54 21.10 4.34 12.33
CA VAL A 54 21.10 4.99 13.64
C VAL A 54 20.13 4.41 14.68
N ALA A 55 20.71 3.60 15.58
CA ALA A 55 20.23 3.49 16.94
C ALA A 55 20.38 4.86 17.61
N GLU A 56 19.34 5.70 17.55
CA GLU A 56 19.15 6.74 18.55
C GLU A 56 18.22 6.15 19.61
N THR A 57 18.81 5.93 20.78
CA THR A 57 18.16 5.53 22.01
C THR A 57 17.05 6.51 22.36
N VAL A 58 15.80 6.14 22.05
CA VAL A 58 14.64 6.69 22.75
C VAL A 58 14.15 5.62 23.71
N ASN A 59 14.67 5.69 24.93
CA ASN A 59 14.07 5.06 26.09
C ASN A 59 12.69 5.68 26.31
N ALA A 60 11.64 5.02 25.84
CA ALA A 60 10.31 5.16 26.40
C ALA A 60 9.55 3.87 26.10
N ALA A 61 9.62 2.93 27.05
CA ALA A 61 8.71 1.80 27.11
C ALA A 61 7.28 2.35 27.26
N THR A 62 6.62 2.58 26.14
CA THR A 62 5.16 2.75 26.11
C THR A 62 4.62 1.46 25.55
N ASN A 63 4.22 0.57 26.45
CA ASN A 63 3.34 -0.54 26.12
C ASN A 63 2.03 0.05 25.60
N VAL A 64 1.95 0.32 24.29
CA VAL A 64 0.66 0.56 23.64
C VAL A 64 0.23 -0.77 23.07
N SER A 65 -0.69 -1.42 23.78
CA SER A 65 -1.44 -2.56 23.27
C SER A 65 -2.10 -2.16 21.96
N VAL A 66 -1.64 -2.76 20.86
CA VAL A 66 -2.29 -2.68 19.54
C VAL A 66 -3.74 -3.11 19.73
N THR A 67 -4.64 -2.13 19.70
CA THR A 67 -6.09 -2.36 19.72
C THR A 67 -6.63 -2.08 18.31
N GLU A 68 -6.00 -2.64 17.29
CA GLU A 68 -6.43 -2.50 15.90
C GLU A 68 -7.03 -3.82 15.42
N ARG A 69 -8.22 -4.15 15.93
CA ARG A 69 -9.09 -5.21 15.34
C ARG A 69 -10.59 -4.92 15.44
N LYS A 70 -11.00 -3.79 16.01
CA LYS A 70 -12.43 -3.51 16.27
C LYS A 70 -13.16 -2.77 15.15
N ASN A 71 -12.47 -2.30 14.11
CA ASN A 71 -13.08 -1.43 13.08
C ASN A 71 -12.91 -1.90 11.63
N GLU A 72 -12.23 -3.03 11.38
CA GLU A 72 -12.12 -3.57 10.01
C GLU A 72 -13.49 -4.01 9.47
N ASP A 73 -14.31 -4.67 10.28
CA ASP A 73 -15.64 -5.14 9.86
C ASP A 73 -16.60 -3.99 9.53
N ALA A 74 -16.52 -2.88 10.29
CA ALA A 74 -17.32 -1.68 10.04
C ALA A 74 -16.88 -0.96 8.75
N PHE A 75 -15.58 -0.91 8.49
CA PHE A 75 -15.02 -0.31 7.29
C PHE A 75 -15.35 -1.14 6.03
N ILE A 76 -15.19 -2.47 6.10
CA ILE A 76 -15.56 -3.39 5.02
C ILE A 76 -17.08 -3.32 4.76
N GLY A 77 -17.90 -3.24 5.83
CA GLY A 77 -19.34 -3.07 5.72
C GLY A 77 -19.74 -1.79 4.97
N ALA A 78 -19.07 -0.67 5.25
CA ALA A 78 -19.31 0.60 4.57
C ALA A 78 -18.96 0.54 3.07
N ILE A 79 -17.86 -0.13 2.71
CA ILE A 79 -17.46 -0.32 1.31
C ILE A 79 -18.51 -1.16 0.57
N LEU A 80 -18.96 -2.27 1.16
CA LEU A 80 -19.95 -3.15 0.55
C LEU A 80 -21.31 -2.47 0.37
N ALA A 81 -21.72 -1.62 1.31
CA ALA A 81 -22.94 -0.84 1.19
C ALA A 81 -22.88 0.13 0.00
N ASN A 82 -21.78 0.91 -0.10
CA ASN A 82 -21.57 1.83 -1.22
C ASN A 82 -21.53 1.10 -2.57
N GLN A 83 -20.91 -0.09 -2.63
CA GLN A 83 -20.86 -0.88 -3.86
C GLN A 83 -22.25 -1.35 -4.30
N ARG A 84 -23.13 -1.73 -3.35
CA ARG A 84 -24.51 -2.11 -3.68
C ARG A 84 -25.31 -0.93 -4.24
N GLU A 85 -25.18 0.23 -3.62
CA GLU A 85 -25.87 1.46 -4.06
C GLU A 85 -25.46 1.85 -5.48
N ILE A 86 -24.15 1.79 -5.79
CA ILE A 86 -23.66 2.06 -7.15
C ILE A 86 -24.24 1.06 -8.16
N ILE A 87 -24.32 -0.23 -7.81
CA ILE A 87 -24.88 -1.26 -8.69
C ILE A 87 -26.38 -1.01 -8.93
N GLU A 88 -27.13 -0.61 -7.91
CA GLU A 88 -28.55 -0.29 -8.04
C GLU A 88 -28.76 0.91 -8.98
N LEU A 89 -28.00 1.99 -8.80
CA LEU A 89 -28.07 3.18 -9.67
C LEU A 89 -27.72 2.83 -11.13
N LEU A 90 -26.72 1.98 -11.35
CA LEU A 90 -26.35 1.53 -12.69
C LEU A 90 -27.45 0.68 -13.32
N ASN A 91 -28.08 -0.20 -12.55
CA ASN A 91 -29.20 -1.01 -13.02
C ASN A 91 -30.39 -0.14 -13.39
N GLU A 92 -30.76 0.84 -12.55
CA GLU A 92 -31.84 1.79 -12.83
C GLU A 92 -31.58 2.57 -14.13
N LEU A 93 -30.35 3.03 -14.33
CA LEU A 93 -29.95 3.75 -15.53
C LEU A 93 -30.02 2.86 -16.78
N VAL A 94 -29.59 1.59 -16.68
CA VAL A 94 -29.70 0.62 -17.77
C VAL A 94 -31.16 0.28 -18.08
N THR A 95 -32.01 0.10 -17.07
CA THR A 95 -33.45 -0.13 -17.28
C THR A 95 -34.13 1.06 -17.92
N THR A 96 -33.79 2.29 -17.50
CA THR A 96 -34.32 3.52 -18.08
C THR A 96 -33.90 3.68 -19.54
N TRP A 97 -32.66 3.31 -19.87
CA TRP A 97 -32.16 3.38 -21.25
C TRP A 97 -32.76 2.32 -22.19
N ARG A 98 -33.23 1.19 -21.64
CA ARG A 98 -33.84 0.09 -22.40
C ARG A 98 -35.36 0.22 -22.57
N ALA A 99 -36.01 1.09 -21.79
CA ALA A 99 -37.44 1.38 -21.87
C ALA A 99 -37.73 2.42 -22.96
#